data_AF-A0AAD4XAW6-F1
#
_entry.id   AF-A0AAD4XAW6-F1
#
_cell.length_a   1.000
_cell.length_b   1.000
_cell.length_c   1.000
_cell.angle_alpha   90.00
_cell.angle_beta   90.00
_cell.angle_gamma   90.00
#
_symmetry.space_group_name_H-M   'P 1'
#
loop_
_entity.id
_entity.type
_entity.pdbx_description
1 polymer ?
#
loop_
_entity_poly.entity_id
_entity_poly.type
_entity_poly.pdbx_seq_one_letter_code
_entity_poly.pdbx_strand_id
1 'polypeptide(L)'
;RPLQSSFQTVPKSLTLLHSHNPEQFFSQAWLDSIETDKICAHKEICSEELLVETLVKKGLQGVSLLSQGSTSTSRNPTNVKLELAWRSTMYHVDDLPFNPSSLPDIYTQFCKSVESKCAICGFFKLLMSVGPLPSTDLSKIGASPLLDQLGVIHEEAKKEMCFVGGESAAPGRVHEYFWVDTNMKEL
;
A
#
# COMPACT_ATOMS: atom_id res chain seq x y z
N ARG A 1 4.06 9.44 9.29
CA ARG A 1 5.19 10.08 10.01
C ARG A 1 6.52 9.32 9.83
N PRO A 2 6.76 8.12 10.39
CA PRO A 2 8.02 7.39 10.19
C PRO A 2 8.35 7.10 8.70
N LEU A 3 7.33 6.74 7.93
CA LEU A 3 7.46 6.57 6.48
C LEU A 3 7.92 7.87 5.80
N GLN A 4 7.41 9.04 6.18
CA GLN A 4 7.86 10.32 5.61
C GLN A 4 9.32 10.60 5.93
N SER A 5 9.76 10.32 7.16
CA SER A 5 11.16 10.49 7.58
C SER A 5 12.11 9.59 6.80
N SER A 6 11.70 8.34 6.51
CA SER A 6 12.46 7.39 5.68
C SER A 6 12.59 7.86 4.23
N PHE A 7 11.60 8.61 3.72
CA PHE A 7 11.63 9.15 2.37
C PHE A 7 12.39 10.49 2.29
N GLN A 8 12.56 11.23 3.39
CA GLN A 8 13.37 12.47 3.41
C GLN A 8 14.88 12.21 3.30
N THR A 9 15.36 11.00 3.64
CA THR A 9 16.80 10.65 3.64
C THR A 9 17.29 10.09 2.30
N VAL A 10 16.37 9.82 1.37
CA VAL A 10 16.62 9.41 -0.01
C VAL A 10 16.03 10.50 -0.91
N PRO A 11 16.51 10.80 -2.13
CA PRO A 11 15.80 11.70 -3.05
C PRO A 11 14.49 11.03 -3.52
N LYS A 12 13.52 10.97 -2.61
CA LYS A 12 12.19 10.39 -2.80
C LYS A 12 11.21 11.34 -2.14
N SER A 13 10.29 11.88 -2.92
CA SER A 13 9.18 12.65 -2.38
C SER A 13 8.05 11.71 -2.01
N LEU A 14 7.69 11.64 -0.73
CA LEU A 14 6.44 11.03 -0.26
C LEU A 14 5.45 12.14 0.09
N THR A 15 4.31 12.16 -0.60
CA THR A 15 3.19 13.03 -0.24
C THR A 15 2.19 12.21 0.57
N LEU A 16 1.90 12.62 1.80
CA LEU A 16 0.79 12.07 2.56
C LEU A 16 -0.48 12.83 2.20
N LEU A 17 -1.50 12.08 1.81
CA LEU A 17 -2.80 12.59 1.44
C LEU A 17 -3.80 11.89 2.34
N HIS A 18 -4.69 12.65 2.94
CA HIS A 18 -5.77 12.09 3.74
C HIS A 18 -7.08 12.24 2.97
N SER A 19 -7.70 11.11 2.66
CA SER A 19 -9.05 11.07 2.11
C SER A 19 -9.89 10.12 2.95
N HIS A 20 -11.07 10.58 3.35
CA HIS A 20 -12.07 9.72 3.99
C HIS A 20 -12.67 8.71 3.00
N ASN A 21 -12.67 9.05 1.70
CA ASN A 21 -13.28 8.26 0.62
C ASN A 21 -12.26 8.13 -0.53
N PRO A 22 -11.39 7.10 -0.54
CA PRO A 22 -10.38 6.91 -1.57
C PRO A 22 -10.96 6.83 -2.99
N GLU A 23 -12.19 6.35 -3.14
CA GLU A 23 -12.90 6.24 -4.41
C GLU A 23 -13.31 7.57 -5.03
N GLN A 24 -13.42 8.62 -4.21
CA GLN A 24 -13.75 9.99 -4.67
C GLN A 24 -12.50 10.84 -4.90
N PHE A 25 -11.33 10.31 -4.53
CA PHE A 25 -10.09 11.06 -4.54
C PHE A 25 -9.58 11.37 -5.96
N PHE A 26 -9.67 10.40 -6.87
CA PHE A 26 -9.08 10.47 -8.21
C PHE A 26 -9.94 11.25 -9.21
N SER A 27 -10.05 12.56 -9.02
CA SER A 27 -10.70 13.46 -9.99
C SER A 27 -9.90 13.59 -11.29
N GLN A 28 -10.58 13.87 -12.42
CA GLN A 28 -9.92 14.12 -13.72
C GLN A 28 -8.84 15.21 -13.61
N ALA A 29 -9.16 16.33 -12.94
CA ALA A 29 -8.23 17.45 -12.77
C ALA A 29 -6.96 17.03 -12.01
N TRP A 30 -7.08 16.15 -11.02
CA TRP A 30 -5.93 15.63 -10.30
C TRP A 30 -5.10 14.70 -11.19
N LEU A 31 -5.72 13.75 -11.88
CA LEU A 31 -5.04 12.82 -12.78
C LEU A 31 -4.30 13.56 -13.92
N ASP A 32 -4.92 14.58 -14.49
CA ASP A 32 -4.31 15.42 -15.54
C ASP A 32 -3.11 16.22 -15.02
N SER A 33 -3.13 16.60 -13.73
CA SER A 33 -2.04 17.33 -13.09
C SER A 33 -0.83 16.45 -12.78
N ILE A 34 -1.03 15.15 -12.55
CA ILE A 34 0.08 14.23 -12.25
C ILE A 34 0.60 13.51 -13.51
N GLU A 35 -0.10 13.63 -14.64
CA GLU A 35 0.26 13.03 -15.93
C GLU A 35 0.59 11.53 -15.84
N THR A 36 -0.23 10.78 -15.08
CA THR A 36 -0.02 9.33 -14.91
C THR A 36 -0.93 8.49 -15.80
N ASP A 37 -0.39 7.40 -16.34
CA ASP A 37 -1.16 6.35 -17.01
C ASP A 37 -1.58 5.22 -16.06
N LYS A 38 -0.99 5.17 -14.85
CA LYS A 38 -1.16 4.06 -13.91
C LYS A 38 -1.22 4.52 -12.47
N ILE A 39 -2.04 3.83 -11.69
CA ILE A 39 -2.08 3.90 -10.23
C ILE A 39 -1.77 2.50 -9.72
N CYS A 40 -0.73 2.36 -8.90
CA CYS A 40 -0.34 1.09 -8.31
C CYS A 40 -0.71 1.06 -6.83
N ALA A 41 -1.34 -0.02 -6.38
CA ALA A 41 -1.63 -0.28 -4.97
C ALA A 41 -1.40 -1.75 -4.62
N HIS A 42 -1.35 -2.08 -3.34
CA HIS A 42 -1.37 -3.48 -2.92
C HIS A 42 -2.79 -4.04 -3.03
N LYS A 43 -2.88 -5.31 -3.39
CA LYS A 43 -4.13 -6.05 -3.44
C LYS A 43 -4.54 -6.46 -2.02
N GLU A 44 -5.78 -6.15 -1.66
CA GLU A 44 -6.42 -6.58 -0.41
C GLU A 44 -7.45 -7.70 -0.66
N ILE A 45 -7.92 -8.31 0.43
CA ILE A 45 -8.74 -9.54 0.40
C ILE A 45 -10.08 -9.37 1.13
N CYS A 46 -10.13 -8.52 2.14
CA CYS A 46 -11.31 -8.33 2.98
C CYS A 46 -12.38 -7.48 2.27
N SER A 47 -13.65 -7.71 2.62
CA SER A 47 -14.79 -7.17 1.87
C SER A 47 -14.84 -5.64 1.82
N GLU A 48 -14.38 -4.98 2.88
CA GLU A 48 -14.36 -3.52 2.98
C GLU A 48 -13.33 -2.93 2.00
N GLU A 49 -12.14 -3.49 1.96
CA GLU A 49 -11.06 -3.09 1.06
C GLU A 49 -11.40 -3.42 -0.40
N LEU A 50 -11.98 -4.60 -0.66
CA LEU A 50 -12.44 -4.99 -2.00
C LEU A 50 -13.52 -4.05 -2.54
N LEU A 51 -14.40 -3.54 -1.67
CA LEU A 51 -15.40 -2.54 -2.04
C LEU A 51 -14.71 -1.25 -2.49
N VAL A 52 -13.75 -0.75 -1.71
CA VAL A 52 -12.99 0.46 -2.05
C VAL A 52 -12.22 0.28 -3.37
N GLU A 53 -11.50 -0.84 -3.55
CA GLU A 53 -10.80 -1.15 -4.81
C GLU A 53 -11.75 -1.14 -6.01
N THR A 54 -12.95 -1.72 -5.85
CA THR A 54 -13.98 -1.75 -6.89
C THR A 54 -14.50 -0.35 -7.22
N LEU A 55 -14.75 0.47 -6.20
CA LEU A 55 -15.25 1.83 -6.38
C LEU A 55 -14.18 2.74 -7.01
N VAL A 56 -12.92 2.64 -6.58
CA VAL A 56 -11.77 3.34 -7.20
C VAL A 56 -11.66 2.96 -8.67
N LYS A 57 -11.70 1.66 -9.00
CA LYS A 57 -11.62 1.18 -10.39
C LYS A 57 -12.77 1.74 -11.25
N LYS A 58 -13.99 1.77 -10.73
CA LYS A 58 -15.15 2.37 -11.42
C LYS A 58 -15.00 3.88 -11.59
N GLY A 59 -14.49 4.58 -10.57
CA GLY A 59 -14.21 6.02 -10.63
C GLY A 59 -13.23 6.36 -11.76
N LEU A 60 -12.10 5.63 -11.85
CA LEU A 60 -11.11 5.81 -12.91
C LEU A 60 -11.67 5.53 -14.31
N GLN A 61 -12.54 4.52 -14.45
CA GLN A 61 -13.23 4.23 -15.73
C GLN A 61 -14.20 5.35 -16.14
N GLY A 62 -14.97 5.88 -15.18
CA GLY A 62 -15.93 6.97 -15.44
C GLY A 62 -15.24 8.25 -15.92
N VAL A 63 -14.08 8.56 -15.35
CA VAL A 63 -13.23 9.69 -15.73
C VAL A 63 -12.74 9.55 -17.19
N SER A 64 -12.30 8.36 -17.59
CA SER A 64 -11.83 8.09 -18.96
C SER A 64 -12.92 8.25 -20.04
N LEU A 65 -14.20 8.04 -19.70
CA LEU A 65 -15.33 8.19 -20.62
C LEU A 65 -15.71 9.65 -20.87
N LEU A 66 -15.58 10.51 -19.85
CA LEU A 66 -15.94 11.94 -19.95
C LEU A 66 -15.01 12.71 -20.90
N SER A 67 -13.76 12.26 -21.06
CA SER A 67 -12.80 12.85 -22.01
C SER A 67 -13.17 12.64 -23.49
N GLN A 68 -14.10 11.74 -23.82
CA GLN A 68 -14.51 11.49 -25.22
C GLN A 68 -15.64 12.41 -25.72
N GLY A 69 -16.23 13.23 -24.84
CA GLY A 69 -17.39 14.06 -25.14
C GLY A 69 -17.11 15.53 -25.49
N SER A 70 -15.87 16.04 -25.38
CA SER A 70 -15.55 17.44 -25.67
C SER A 70 -14.80 17.61 -26.99
N THR A 71 -15.38 18.42 -27.87
CA THR A 71 -14.80 18.81 -29.16
C THR A 71 -13.57 19.70 -28.97
N SER A 72 -12.52 19.40 -29.75
CA SER A 72 -11.39 20.26 -30.10
C SER A 72 -10.48 20.76 -28.97
N THR A 73 -9.59 19.91 -28.49
CA THR A 73 -8.15 20.23 -28.29
C THR A 73 -7.38 18.93 -28.04
N SER A 74 -6.25 18.77 -28.73
CA SER A 74 -5.45 17.54 -28.82
C SER A 74 -4.87 17.07 -27.47
N ARG A 75 -5.61 16.28 -26.68
CA ARG A 75 -5.05 15.46 -25.60
C ARG A 75 -5.75 14.10 -25.62
N ASN A 76 -4.98 13.03 -25.76
CA ASN A 76 -5.52 11.65 -25.76
C ASN A 76 -6.31 11.40 -24.47
N PRO A 77 -7.46 10.70 -24.51
CA PRO A 77 -8.18 10.34 -23.30
C PRO A 77 -7.26 9.53 -22.39
N THR A 78 -6.97 10.06 -21.21
CA THR A 78 -6.12 9.41 -20.21
C THR A 78 -6.85 8.16 -19.70
N ASN A 79 -6.46 6.99 -20.21
CA ASN A 79 -6.94 5.71 -19.73
C ASN A 79 -6.07 5.28 -18.54
N VAL A 80 -6.31 5.90 -17.40
CA VAL A 80 -5.59 5.59 -16.16
C VAL A 80 -6.00 4.21 -15.65
N LYS A 81 -5.03 3.31 -15.50
CA LYS A 81 -5.28 1.93 -15.03
C LYS A 81 -4.90 1.76 -13.57
N LEU A 82 -5.77 1.11 -12.81
CA LEU A 82 -5.45 0.61 -11.46
C LEU A 82 -4.76 -0.77 -11.57
N GLU A 83 -3.50 -0.84 -11.14
CA GLU A 83 -2.72 -2.08 -11.02
C GLU A 83 -2.60 -2.47 -9.55
N LEU A 84 -3.07 -3.67 -9.21
CA LEU A 84 -3.03 -4.21 -7.85
C LEU A 84 -1.97 -5.31 -7.76
N ALA A 85 -1.06 -5.18 -6.80
CA ALA A 85 0.05 -6.11 -6.60
C ALA A 85 -0.11 -6.90 -5.28
N TRP A 86 0.05 -8.23 -5.34
CA TRP A 86 -0.03 -9.10 -4.17
C TRP A 86 1.30 -9.11 -3.40
N ARG A 87 1.33 -8.63 -2.15
CA ARG A 87 2.58 -8.52 -1.34
C ARG A 87 2.41 -8.72 0.17
N SER A 88 1.24 -9.13 0.65
CA SER A 88 0.94 -9.23 2.09
C SER A 88 1.34 -10.58 2.72
N THR A 89 1.63 -11.61 1.90
CA THR A 89 1.94 -12.97 2.36
C THR A 89 3.37 -13.38 2.03
N MET A 90 3.93 -14.29 2.84
CA MET A 90 5.28 -14.83 2.65
C MET A 90 5.39 -15.71 1.40
N TYR A 91 4.39 -16.56 1.16
CA TYR A 91 4.24 -17.29 -0.10
C TYR A 91 3.38 -16.48 -1.05
N HIS A 92 3.82 -16.29 -2.29
CA HIS A 92 3.01 -15.59 -3.29
C HIS A 92 1.78 -16.44 -3.65
N VAL A 93 0.63 -15.80 -3.87
CA VAL A 93 -0.63 -16.50 -4.17
C VAL A 93 -0.53 -17.39 -5.42
N ASP A 94 0.20 -16.92 -6.43
CA ASP A 94 0.39 -17.67 -7.68
C ASP A 94 1.37 -18.85 -7.55
N ASP A 95 2.18 -18.89 -6.48
CA ASP A 95 3.13 -19.96 -6.24
C ASP A 95 2.51 -21.10 -5.41
N LEU A 96 1.27 -20.95 -4.95
CA LEU A 96 0.59 -21.95 -4.13
C LEU A 96 0.27 -23.23 -4.95
N PRO A 97 0.38 -24.43 -4.36
CA PRO A 97 0.15 -25.69 -5.06
C PRO A 97 -1.34 -26.06 -5.14
N PHE A 98 -2.21 -25.08 -4.92
CA PHE A 98 -3.67 -25.18 -4.94
C PHE A 98 -4.25 -23.80 -5.28
N ASN A 99 -5.49 -23.78 -5.75
CA ASN A 99 -6.23 -22.54 -5.93
C ASN A 99 -6.65 -21.99 -4.55
N PRO A 100 -6.72 -20.65 -4.36
CA PRO A 100 -7.27 -20.06 -3.13
C PRO A 100 -8.68 -20.57 -2.74
N SER A 101 -9.53 -20.91 -3.71
CA SER A 101 -10.85 -21.48 -3.46
C SER A 101 -10.82 -22.96 -3.03
N SER A 102 -9.67 -23.61 -3.11
CA SER A 102 -9.43 -25.00 -2.72
C SER A 102 -8.33 -25.10 -1.67
N LEU A 103 -8.22 -24.11 -0.78
CA LEU A 103 -7.30 -24.13 0.35
C LEU A 103 -7.63 -25.33 1.26
N PRO A 104 -6.62 -26.03 1.82
CA PRO A 104 -6.88 -27.06 2.81
C PRO A 104 -7.54 -26.48 4.06
N ASP A 105 -8.64 -27.08 4.51
CA ASP A 105 -9.33 -26.68 5.75
C ASP A 105 -8.46 -26.90 7.00
N ILE A 106 -7.46 -27.78 6.90
CA ILE A 106 -6.55 -28.11 8.00
C ILE A 106 -5.21 -27.39 7.77
N TYR A 107 -4.85 -26.49 8.68
CA TYR A 107 -3.61 -25.70 8.65
C TYR A 107 -2.35 -26.56 8.42
N THR A 108 -2.24 -27.72 9.09
CA THR A 108 -1.06 -28.58 8.94
C THR A 108 -0.92 -29.20 7.55
N GLN A 109 -2.03 -29.40 6.82
CA GLN A 109 -1.98 -29.85 5.43
C GLN A 109 -1.52 -28.72 4.50
N PHE A 110 -1.99 -27.49 4.75
CA PHE A 110 -1.49 -26.30 4.08
C PHE A 110 0.02 -26.16 4.23
N CYS A 111 0.54 -26.15 5.48
CA CYS A 111 1.98 -26.00 5.77
C CYS A 111 2.83 -27.04 5.05
N LYS A 112 2.50 -28.33 5.22
CA LYS A 112 3.23 -29.42 4.56
C LYS A 112 3.29 -29.25 3.05
N SER A 113 2.22 -28.77 2.43
CA SER A 113 2.17 -28.59 0.98
C SER A 113 2.99 -27.40 0.52
N VAL A 114 2.94 -26.26 1.21
CA VAL A 114 3.69 -25.06 0.80
C VAL A 114 5.19 -25.19 1.10
N GLU A 115 5.57 -25.77 2.23
CA GLU A 115 6.99 -25.99 2.59
C GLU A 115 7.71 -26.94 1.63
N SER A 116 6.98 -27.91 1.06
CA SER A 116 7.57 -28.89 0.14
C SER A 116 7.56 -28.46 -1.33
N LYS A 117 6.68 -27.52 -1.73
CA LYS A 117 6.40 -27.23 -3.14
C LYS A 117 6.56 -25.77 -3.54
N CYS A 118 6.61 -24.83 -2.58
CA CYS A 118 6.71 -23.42 -2.85
C CYS A 118 8.10 -22.88 -2.50
N ALA A 119 8.57 -21.91 -3.27
CA ALA A 119 9.70 -21.08 -2.88
C ALA A 119 9.19 -19.77 -2.26
N ILE A 120 9.93 -19.24 -1.29
CA ILE A 120 9.68 -17.88 -0.80
C ILE A 120 10.29 -16.91 -1.80
N CYS A 121 9.49 -15.97 -2.29
CA CYS A 121 9.96 -14.96 -3.23
C CYS A 121 11.06 -14.11 -2.59
N GLY A 122 12.14 -13.87 -3.33
CA GLY A 122 13.29 -13.10 -2.85
C GLY A 122 12.93 -11.64 -2.55
N PHE A 123 13.75 -11.00 -1.70
CA PHE A 123 13.59 -9.59 -1.40
C PHE A 123 13.77 -8.72 -2.64
N PHE A 124 12.80 -7.85 -2.91
CA PHE A 124 12.97 -6.79 -3.89
C PHE A 124 13.97 -5.77 -3.36
N LYS A 125 15.04 -5.53 -4.12
CA LYS A 125 15.98 -4.46 -3.79
C LYS A 125 15.22 -3.13 -3.85
N LEU A 126 15.26 -2.38 -2.76
CA LEU A 126 14.69 -1.05 -2.72
C LEU A 126 15.38 -0.18 -3.78
N LEU A 127 14.58 0.54 -4.58
CA LEU A 127 15.13 1.54 -5.49
C LEU A 127 15.89 2.59 -4.67
N MET A 128 17.17 2.78 -4.97
CA MET A 128 18.02 3.75 -4.26
C MET A 128 17.70 5.21 -4.63
N SER A 129 16.93 5.43 -5.68
CA SER A 129 16.43 6.73 -6.10
C SER A 129 15.06 6.56 -6.78
N VAL A 130 14.15 7.48 -6.55
CA VAL A 130 12.88 7.61 -7.30
C VAL A 130 12.92 8.96 -8.00
N GLY A 131 12.26 9.08 -9.14
CA GLY A 131 12.17 10.36 -9.84
C GLY A 131 11.57 11.47 -8.96
N PRO A 132 11.80 12.74 -9.30
CA PRO A 132 11.20 13.86 -8.58
C PRO A 132 9.67 13.78 -8.64
N LEU A 133 9.01 14.34 -7.62
CA LEU A 133 7.56 14.54 -7.66
C LEU A 133 7.18 15.37 -8.89
N PRO A 134 6.02 15.11 -9.52
CA PRO A 134 5.48 16.07 -10.48
C PRO A 134 5.40 17.46 -9.86
N SER A 135 5.66 18.50 -10.65
CA SER A 135 5.69 19.91 -10.20
C SER A 135 4.33 20.46 -9.74
N THR A 136 3.32 19.59 -9.69
CA THR A 136 1.96 19.91 -9.25
C THR A 136 1.95 20.23 -7.76
N ASP A 137 1.24 21.31 -7.43
CA ASP A 137 1.01 21.74 -6.06
C ASP A 137 0.08 20.76 -5.32
N LEU A 138 0.67 19.71 -4.75
CA LEU A 138 -0.04 18.72 -3.92
C LEU A 138 -0.30 19.22 -2.49
N SER A 139 0.13 20.45 -2.12
CA SER A 139 -0.10 21.01 -0.79
C SER A 139 -1.59 21.25 -0.49
N LYS A 140 -2.41 21.36 -1.54
CA LYS A 140 -3.87 21.49 -1.46
C LYS A 140 -4.59 20.21 -1.04
N ILE A 141 -3.88 19.08 -0.94
CA ILE A 141 -4.47 17.75 -0.83
C ILE A 141 -4.40 17.19 0.62
N GLY A 142 -4.26 18.10 1.58
CA GLY A 142 -4.41 17.81 3.00
C GLY A 142 -3.13 17.30 3.66
N ALA A 143 -2.95 17.69 4.92
CA ALA A 143 -1.86 17.21 5.75
C ALA A 143 -2.25 15.89 6.45
N SER A 144 -1.26 15.22 7.06
CA SER A 144 -1.55 14.13 8.01
C SER A 144 -2.51 14.66 9.08
N PRO A 145 -3.67 14.02 9.30
CA PRO A 145 -4.62 14.49 10.29
C PRO A 145 -4.02 14.39 11.69
N LEU A 146 -4.39 15.32 12.56
CA LEU A 146 -4.19 15.18 13.99
C LEU A 146 -5.20 14.17 14.55
N LEU A 147 -4.84 13.48 15.63
CA LEU A 147 -5.71 12.45 16.22
C LEU A 147 -7.07 13.03 16.64
N ASP A 148 -7.07 14.26 17.16
CA ASP A 148 -8.28 14.99 17.56
C ASP A 148 -9.22 15.25 16.37
N GLN A 149 -8.67 15.39 15.16
CA GLN A 149 -9.46 15.59 13.93
C GLN A 149 -10.13 14.30 13.46
N LEU A 150 -9.66 13.14 13.93
CA LEU A 150 -10.24 11.83 13.64
C LEU A 150 -11.36 11.47 14.61
N GLY A 151 -11.65 12.31 15.61
CA GLY A 151 -12.66 12.03 16.64
C GLY A 151 -12.28 10.86 17.56
N VAL A 152 -11.00 10.48 17.59
CA VAL A 152 -10.49 9.39 18.41
C VAL A 152 -10.00 9.94 19.74
N ILE A 153 -10.51 9.39 20.85
CA ILE A 153 -9.99 9.69 22.18
C ILE A 153 -8.70 8.90 22.38
N HIS A 154 -7.59 9.60 22.61
CA HIS A 154 -6.32 8.95 22.90
C HIS A 154 -6.34 8.34 24.29
N GLU A 155 -6.32 7.02 24.37
CA GLU A 155 -6.01 6.31 25.61
C GLU A 155 -4.53 5.97 25.63
N GLU A 156 -3.80 6.51 26.62
CA GLU A 156 -2.45 6.03 26.91
C GLU A 156 -2.54 4.57 27.38
N ALA A 157 -2.07 3.65 26.55
CA ALA A 157 -2.03 2.25 26.90
C ALA A 157 -1.09 2.05 28.11
N LYS A 158 -1.64 1.78 29.29
CA LYS A 158 -0.90 1.22 30.43
C LYS A 158 -0.55 -0.24 30.14
N LYS A 159 0.40 -0.46 29.23
CA LYS A 159 0.74 -1.79 28.74
C LYS A 159 2.19 -2.12 29.08
N GLU A 160 2.43 -3.38 29.38
CA GLU A 160 3.76 -3.95 29.68
C GLU A 160 4.74 -3.78 28.50
N MET A 161 4.23 -3.56 27.28
CA MET A 161 5.00 -3.27 26.08
C MET A 161 4.55 -1.97 25.40
N CYS A 162 5.51 -1.10 25.12
CA CYS A 162 5.33 0.13 24.34
C CYS A 162 5.71 -0.12 22.88
N PHE A 163 4.72 -0.06 21.98
CA PHE A 163 4.96 -0.22 20.55
C PHE A 163 5.20 1.14 19.89
N VAL A 164 6.32 1.27 19.20
CA VAL A 164 6.62 2.43 18.34
C VAL A 164 6.27 2.07 16.91
N GLY A 165 5.28 2.75 16.33
CA GLY A 165 4.85 2.49 14.96
C GLY A 165 5.87 2.93 13.91
N GLY A 166 5.84 2.27 12.75
CA GLY A 166 6.58 2.65 11.54
C GLY A 166 7.79 1.78 11.19
N GLU A 167 8.14 1.78 9.90
CA GLU A 167 9.22 0.94 9.36
C GLU A 167 10.56 1.18 10.05
N SER A 168 10.93 2.42 10.37
CA SER A 168 12.23 2.72 11.00
C SER A 168 12.44 2.06 12.38
N ALA A 169 11.36 1.81 13.12
CA ALA A 169 11.41 1.15 14.42
C ALA A 169 11.44 -0.38 14.30
N ALA A 170 10.89 -0.94 13.22
CA ALA A 170 10.69 -2.38 13.07
C ALA A 170 12.01 -3.19 13.00
N PRO A 171 13.06 -2.81 12.23
CA PRO A 171 14.35 -3.49 12.26
C PRO A 171 15.00 -3.50 13.63
N GLY A 172 14.84 -2.41 14.40
CA GLY A 172 15.32 -2.34 15.78
C GLY A 172 14.65 -3.40 16.66
N ARG A 173 13.34 -3.57 16.54
CA ARG A 173 12.59 -4.60 17.29
C ARG A 173 12.96 -6.03 16.85
N VAL A 174 13.14 -6.26 15.55
CA VAL A 174 13.63 -7.55 15.03
C VAL A 174 15.01 -7.84 15.59
N HIS A 175 15.93 -6.86 15.53
CA HIS A 175 17.28 -7.03 16.07
C HIS A 175 17.27 -7.30 17.57
N GLU A 176 16.48 -6.55 18.33
CA GLU A 176 16.30 -6.76 19.77
C GLU A 176 15.85 -8.19 20.05
N TYR A 177 14.77 -8.66 19.40
CA TYR A 177 14.19 -9.97 19.67
C TYR A 177 15.09 -11.15 19.26
N PHE A 178 15.74 -11.07 18.09
CA PHE A 178 16.53 -12.19 17.56
C PHE A 178 17.98 -12.19 18.07
N TRP A 179 18.59 -11.01 18.29
CA TRP A 179 20.03 -10.90 18.52
C TRP A 179 20.43 -10.35 19.88
N VAL A 180 19.56 -9.60 20.56
CA VAL A 180 19.85 -9.01 21.88
C VAL A 180 19.22 -9.84 22.99
N ASP A 181 17.91 -10.09 22.89
CA ASP A 181 17.18 -10.96 23.79
C ASP A 181 17.67 -12.40 23.56
N THR A 182 18.18 -13.04 24.61
CA THR A 182 18.70 -14.42 24.59
C THR A 182 17.65 -15.50 24.26
N ASN A 183 16.44 -15.12 23.88
CA ASN A 183 15.31 -16.02 23.67
C ASN A 183 15.43 -16.91 22.42
N MET A 184 16.39 -16.64 21.53
CA MET A 184 16.56 -17.33 20.23
C MET A 184 18.03 -17.70 19.94
N LYS A 185 18.80 -18.18 20.93
CA LYS A 185 20.18 -18.67 20.69
C LYS A 185 20.30 -20.12 20.19
N GLU A 186 19.20 -20.82 19.97
CA GLU A 186 19.20 -22.20 19.43
C GLU A 186 18.31 -22.31 18.19
N LEU A 187 18.88 -22.01 17.02
CA LEU A 187 18.44 -22.51 15.71
C LEU A 187 19.68 -22.81 14.86
#